data_AF-A0A1J6I4S6-F1
#
_entry.id   AF-A0A1J6I4S6-F1
#
_cell.length_a   1.000
_cell.length_b   1.000
_cell.length_c   1.000
_cell.angle_alpha   90.00
_cell.angle_beta   90.00
_cell.angle_gamma   90.00
#
_symmetry.space_group_name_H-M   'P 1'
#
loop_
_entity.id
_entity.type
_entity.pdbx_description
1 polymer ?
#
loop_
_entity_poly.entity_id
_entity_poly.type
_entity_poly.pdbx_seq_one_letter_code
_entity_poly.pdbx_strand_id
1 'polypeptide(L)'
;MKKTALLKAALITLSVVLFSLGATSIVAFTSGVTPGIVALGLSAGIPAATAFPSLAYIFHQHSKLQDAYLQLEKAHVELQARSRIDHMTGLLNREALFEAMKISRSRIETGTLLVIDADHFKAINDTFGHGVGDRALKLIAFALQNVTRKGDLVGRIGGEEFCVFLPGASGETGMRVAQRIRAEVENTPFHTTEYQVYPLTISIGVASAPKNETNSQVLSRADRCLYIAKQRGRNCVVFDEESGRLASASVVSIVSAREVARG
;
A
#
# COMPACT_ATOMS: atom_id res chain seq x y z
N MET A 1 -16.51 -28.03 -5.67
CA MET A 1 -17.45 -27.05 -6.27
C MET A 1 -18.50 -27.65 -7.19
N LYS A 2 -18.17 -28.54 -8.16
CA LYS A 2 -19.19 -29.13 -9.06
C LYS A 2 -20.34 -29.87 -8.34
N LYS A 3 -20.04 -30.65 -7.29
CA LYS A 3 -21.05 -31.40 -6.51
C LYS A 3 -22.04 -30.48 -5.75
N THR A 4 -21.57 -29.34 -5.23
CA THR A 4 -22.41 -28.40 -4.48
C THR A 4 -23.32 -27.58 -5.40
N ALA A 5 -22.86 -27.23 -6.60
CA ALA A 5 -23.68 -26.58 -7.63
C ALA A 5 -24.82 -27.48 -8.13
N LEU A 6 -24.52 -28.77 -8.38
CA LEU A 6 -25.53 -29.76 -8.79
C LEU A 6 -26.57 -30.02 -7.70
N LEU A 7 -26.16 -30.07 -6.43
CA LEU A 7 -27.08 -30.22 -5.30
C LEU A 7 -28.03 -29.03 -5.17
N LYS A 8 -27.52 -27.80 -5.30
CA LYS A 8 -28.33 -26.57 -5.29
C LYS A 8 -29.32 -26.54 -6.47
N ALA A 9 -28.87 -26.91 -7.66
CA ALA A 9 -29.75 -27.03 -8.84
C ALA A 9 -30.85 -28.07 -8.64
N ALA A 10 -30.52 -29.23 -8.06
CA ALA A 10 -31.49 -30.29 -7.77
C ALA A 10 -32.57 -29.85 -6.77
N LEU A 11 -32.18 -29.20 -5.67
CA LEU A 11 -33.11 -28.72 -4.63
C LEU A 11 -34.08 -27.67 -5.17
N ILE A 12 -33.58 -26.71 -5.96
CA ILE A 12 -34.42 -25.67 -6.56
C ILE A 12 -35.33 -26.29 -7.62
N THR A 13 -34.82 -27.20 -8.45
CA THR A 13 -35.64 -27.92 -9.44
C THR A 13 -36.78 -28.70 -8.77
N LEU A 14 -36.48 -29.42 -7.67
CA LEU A 14 -37.49 -30.14 -6.90
C LEU A 14 -38.57 -29.19 -6.37
N SER A 15 -38.18 -28.02 -5.87
CA SER A 15 -39.11 -27.00 -5.39
C SER A 15 -40.02 -26.48 -6.52
N VAL A 16 -39.46 -26.25 -7.71
CA VAL A 16 -40.23 -25.82 -8.90
C VAL A 16 -41.21 -26.90 -9.36
N VAL A 17 -40.79 -28.17 -9.35
CA VAL A 17 -41.64 -29.32 -9.71
C VAL A 17 -42.80 -29.47 -8.73
N LEU A 18 -42.54 -29.37 -7.42
CA LEU A 18 -43.58 -29.43 -6.39
C LEU A 18 -44.58 -28.27 -6.53
N PHE A 19 -44.09 -27.06 -6.81
CA PHE A 19 -44.95 -25.89 -7.05
C PHE A 19 -45.85 -26.10 -8.28
N SER A 20 -45.30 -26.61 -9.38
CA SER A 20 -46.04 -26.89 -10.63
C SER A 20 -47.14 -27.95 -10.41
N LEU A 21 -46.84 -29.02 -9.67
CA LEU A 21 -47.82 -30.04 -9.30
C LEU A 21 -48.93 -29.48 -8.40
N GLY A 22 -48.58 -28.63 -7.43
CA GLY A 22 -49.54 -27.96 -6.56
C GLY A 22 -50.49 -27.03 -7.34
N ALA A 23 -49.94 -26.19 -8.22
CA ALA A 23 -50.72 -25.31 -9.08
C ALA A 23 -51.69 -26.09 -9.98
N THR A 24 -51.19 -27.17 -10.60
CA THR A 24 -52.03 -28.06 -11.45
C THR A 24 -53.18 -28.68 -10.65
N SER A 25 -52.93 -29.09 -9.40
CA SER A 25 -53.95 -29.69 -8.53
C SER A 25 -55.03 -28.68 -8.11
N ILE A 26 -54.65 -27.42 -7.84
CA ILE A 26 -55.59 -26.34 -7.50
C ILE A 26 -56.50 -26.01 -8.70
N VAL A 27 -55.94 -25.89 -9.90
CA VAL A 27 -56.72 -25.64 -11.12
C VAL A 27 -57.68 -26.79 -11.40
N ALA A 28 -57.24 -28.03 -11.23
CA ALA A 28 -58.06 -29.22 -11.41
C ALA A 28 -59.25 -29.23 -10.43
N PHE A 29 -59.01 -28.93 -9.15
CA PHE A 29 -60.04 -28.85 -8.12
C PHE A 29 -61.10 -27.78 -8.41
N THR A 30 -60.66 -26.57 -8.78
CA THR A 30 -61.57 -25.44 -9.07
C THR A 30 -62.39 -25.64 -10.34
N SER A 31 -61.86 -26.39 -11.31
CA SER A 31 -62.55 -26.70 -12.56
C SER A 31 -63.45 -27.94 -12.48
N GLY A 32 -63.42 -28.68 -11.35
CA GLY A 32 -64.16 -29.93 -11.19
C GLY A 32 -63.65 -31.08 -12.07
N VAL A 33 -62.43 -30.99 -12.60
CA VAL A 33 -61.83 -31.99 -13.50
C VAL A 33 -60.71 -32.72 -12.78
N THR A 34 -60.70 -34.05 -12.81
CA THR A 34 -59.58 -34.83 -12.27
C THR A 34 -58.38 -34.73 -13.23
N PRO A 35 -57.18 -34.35 -12.75
CA PRO A 35 -56.02 -34.23 -13.61
C PRO A 35 -55.58 -35.62 -14.07
N GLY A 36 -55.58 -35.86 -15.37
CA GLY A 36 -55.11 -37.13 -15.94
C GLY A 36 -53.61 -37.34 -15.75
N ILE A 37 -53.17 -38.60 -15.85
CA ILE A 37 -51.75 -39.00 -15.71
C ILE A 37 -50.85 -38.17 -16.65
N VAL A 38 -51.32 -37.87 -17.86
CA VAL A 38 -50.59 -37.05 -18.85
C VAL A 38 -50.36 -35.61 -18.36
N ALA A 39 -51.37 -34.99 -17.74
CA ALA A 39 -51.27 -33.61 -17.25
C ALA A 39 -50.29 -33.51 -16.07
N LEU A 40 -50.35 -34.47 -15.14
CA LEU A 40 -49.40 -34.56 -14.03
C LEU A 40 -47.97 -34.83 -14.53
N GLY A 41 -47.81 -35.74 -15.50
CA GLY A 41 -46.52 -36.02 -16.13
C GLY A 41 -45.89 -34.79 -16.81
N LEU A 42 -46.66 -34.01 -17.55
CA LEU A 42 -46.17 -32.78 -18.21
C LEU A 42 -45.82 -31.68 -17.20
N SER A 43 -46.68 -31.50 -16.19
CA SER A 43 -46.48 -30.47 -15.13
C SER A 43 -45.21 -30.70 -14.31
N ALA A 44 -44.78 -31.95 -14.12
CA ALA A 44 -43.51 -32.27 -13.46
C ALA A 44 -42.33 -32.39 -14.44
N GLY A 45 -42.55 -33.00 -15.61
CA GLY A 45 -41.50 -33.30 -16.57
C GLY A 45 -40.90 -32.07 -17.24
N ILE A 46 -41.73 -31.10 -17.65
CA ILE A 46 -41.25 -29.90 -18.36
C ILE A 46 -40.35 -29.03 -17.46
N PRO A 47 -40.73 -28.70 -16.20
CA PRO A 47 -39.85 -27.94 -15.34
C PRO A 47 -38.60 -28.72 -14.93
N ALA A 48 -38.68 -30.03 -14.73
CA ALA A 48 -37.50 -30.84 -14.45
C ALA A 48 -36.49 -30.82 -15.62
N ALA A 49 -36.99 -30.98 -16.85
CA ALA A 49 -36.17 -31.02 -18.06
C ALA A 49 -35.54 -29.66 -18.41
N THR A 50 -36.18 -28.53 -18.05
CA THR A 50 -35.67 -27.19 -18.37
C THR A 50 -34.94 -26.52 -17.19
N ALA A 51 -35.49 -26.59 -15.98
CA ALA A 51 -34.93 -25.89 -14.82
C ALA A 51 -33.63 -26.53 -14.34
N PHE A 52 -33.54 -27.86 -14.29
CA PHE A 52 -32.33 -28.53 -13.81
C PHE A 52 -31.09 -28.20 -14.64
N PRO A 53 -31.05 -28.40 -15.97
CA PRO A 53 -29.86 -28.08 -16.77
C PRO A 53 -29.55 -26.59 -16.76
N SER A 54 -30.57 -25.71 -16.79
CA SER A 54 -30.39 -24.26 -16.75
C SER A 54 -29.77 -23.80 -15.43
N LEU A 55 -30.29 -24.25 -14.30
CA LEU A 55 -29.77 -23.91 -12.97
C LEU A 55 -28.39 -24.51 -12.75
N ALA A 56 -28.17 -25.76 -13.16
CA ALA A 56 -26.85 -26.39 -13.09
C ALA A 56 -25.82 -25.60 -13.91
N TYR A 57 -26.19 -25.14 -15.10
CA TYR A 57 -25.35 -24.30 -15.95
C TYR A 57 -25.06 -22.93 -15.29
N ILE A 58 -26.09 -22.23 -14.80
CA ILE A 58 -25.95 -20.93 -14.14
C ILE A 58 -25.06 -21.03 -12.91
N PHE A 59 -25.28 -22.00 -12.02
CA PHE A 59 -24.44 -22.15 -10.83
C PHE A 59 -22.99 -22.48 -11.18
N HIS A 60 -22.78 -23.33 -12.21
CA HIS A 60 -21.44 -23.64 -12.69
C HIS A 60 -20.73 -22.41 -13.27
N GLN A 61 -21.43 -21.58 -14.05
CA GLN A 61 -20.90 -20.32 -14.58
C GLN A 61 -20.63 -19.29 -13.49
N HIS A 62 -21.53 -19.17 -12.52
CA HIS A 62 -21.36 -18.25 -11.40
C HIS A 62 -20.13 -18.60 -10.56
N SER A 63 -19.93 -19.88 -10.28
CA SER A 63 -18.71 -20.37 -9.61
C SER A 63 -17.44 -20.05 -10.41
N LYS A 64 -17.45 -20.27 -11.73
CA LYS A 64 -16.30 -19.92 -12.59
C LYS A 64 -16.00 -18.43 -12.59
N LEU A 65 -17.05 -17.60 -12.64
CA LEU A 65 -16.91 -16.15 -12.64
C LEU A 65 -16.30 -15.67 -11.32
N GLN A 66 -16.77 -16.21 -10.19
CA GLN A 66 -16.19 -15.91 -8.88
C GLN A 66 -14.71 -16.31 -8.80
N ASP A 67 -14.35 -17.50 -9.30
CA ASP A 67 -12.95 -17.94 -9.34
C ASP A 67 -12.09 -17.03 -10.22
N ALA A 68 -12.60 -16.61 -11.39
CA ALA A 68 -11.91 -15.70 -12.29
C ALA A 68 -11.73 -14.30 -11.67
N TYR A 69 -12.73 -13.78 -10.97
CA TYR A 69 -12.62 -12.52 -10.23
C TYR A 69 -11.53 -12.58 -9.15
N LEU A 70 -11.51 -13.66 -8.35
CA LEU A 70 -10.48 -13.86 -7.33
C LEU A 70 -9.08 -13.99 -7.94
N GLN A 71 -8.94 -14.65 -9.10
CA GLN A 71 -7.66 -14.74 -9.80
C GLN A 71 -7.20 -13.38 -10.35
N LEU A 72 -8.12 -12.60 -10.91
CA LEU A 72 -7.83 -11.26 -11.41
C LEU A 72 -7.38 -10.33 -10.28
N GLU A 73 -8.07 -10.36 -9.14
CA GLU A 73 -7.72 -9.56 -7.96
C GLU A 73 -6.34 -9.95 -7.43
N LYS A 74 -6.04 -11.25 -7.31
CA LYS A 74 -4.70 -11.72 -6.93
C LYS A 74 -3.62 -11.28 -7.91
N ALA A 75 -3.85 -11.45 -9.21
CA ALA A 75 -2.91 -11.02 -10.24
C ALA A 75 -2.68 -9.50 -10.20
N HIS A 76 -3.73 -8.72 -9.91
CA HIS A 76 -3.63 -7.27 -9.74
C HIS A 76 -2.77 -6.89 -8.54
N VAL A 77 -3.01 -7.51 -7.39
CA VAL A 77 -2.19 -7.31 -6.19
C VAL A 77 -0.74 -7.74 -6.42
N GLU A 78 -0.51 -8.88 -7.09
CA GLU A 78 0.84 -9.34 -7.44
C GLU A 78 1.55 -8.39 -8.41
N LEU A 79 0.84 -7.84 -9.41
CA LEU A 79 1.39 -6.84 -10.32
C LEU A 79 1.73 -5.53 -9.59
N GLN A 80 0.87 -5.09 -8.68
CA GLN A 80 1.13 -3.92 -7.84
C GLN A 80 2.34 -4.16 -6.91
N ALA A 81 2.43 -5.33 -6.29
CA ALA A 81 3.58 -5.73 -5.47
C ALA A 81 4.88 -5.83 -6.30
N ARG A 82 4.80 -6.23 -7.58
CA ARG A 82 5.94 -6.23 -8.51
C ARG A 82 6.33 -4.86 -9.02
N SER A 83 5.49 -3.83 -8.86
CA SER A 83 5.83 -2.46 -9.24
C SER A 83 6.78 -1.88 -8.21
N ARG A 84 8.09 -1.87 -8.50
CA ARG A 84 9.10 -1.29 -7.61
C ARG A 84 8.99 0.24 -7.47
N ILE A 85 8.18 0.88 -8.29
CA ILE A 85 8.09 2.33 -8.45
C ILE A 85 6.68 2.82 -8.09
N ASP A 86 6.61 3.94 -7.37
CA ASP A 86 5.40 4.71 -7.16
C ASP A 86 5.01 5.45 -8.46
N HIS A 87 3.87 5.11 -9.02
CA HIS A 87 3.41 5.61 -10.33
C HIS A 87 3.23 7.14 -10.38
N MET A 88 2.97 7.78 -9.23
CA MET A 88 2.72 9.21 -9.17
C MET A 88 4.02 10.02 -9.14
N THR A 89 5.01 9.55 -8.38
CA THR A 89 6.25 10.29 -8.11
C THR A 89 7.48 9.76 -8.85
N GLY A 90 7.42 8.53 -9.37
CA GLY A 90 8.57 7.88 -10.00
C GLY A 90 9.64 7.39 -9.01
N LEU A 91 9.41 7.55 -7.70
CA LEU A 91 10.30 7.08 -6.64
C LEU A 91 10.12 5.58 -6.37
N LEU A 92 11.00 4.99 -5.57
CA LEU A 92 10.75 3.64 -5.05
C LEU A 92 9.44 3.63 -4.25
N ASN A 93 8.65 2.57 -4.41
CA ASN A 93 7.53 2.34 -3.50
C ASN A 93 8.05 1.87 -2.13
N ARG A 94 7.15 1.78 -1.14
CA ARG A 94 7.47 1.36 0.23
C ARG A 94 8.25 0.04 0.26
N GLU A 95 7.74 -0.98 -0.42
CA GLU A 95 8.32 -2.33 -0.43
C GLU A 95 9.74 -2.33 -1.00
N ALA A 96 9.91 -1.76 -2.21
CA ALA A 96 11.19 -1.71 -2.90
C ALA A 96 12.23 -0.87 -2.17
N LEU A 97 11.82 0.22 -1.48
CA LEU A 97 12.71 1.03 -0.66
C LEU A 97 13.28 0.20 0.51
N PHE A 98 12.42 -0.46 1.28
CA PHE A 98 12.86 -1.22 2.46
C PHE A 98 13.65 -2.48 2.08
N GLU A 99 13.32 -3.14 0.97
CA GLU A 99 14.14 -4.21 0.41
C GLU A 99 15.54 -3.70 0.01
N ALA A 100 15.61 -2.59 -0.72
CA ALA A 100 16.88 -1.98 -1.11
C ALA A 100 17.69 -1.52 0.11
N MET A 101 17.04 -0.98 1.15
CA MET A 101 17.68 -0.61 2.41
C MET A 101 18.27 -1.85 3.11
N LYS A 102 17.53 -2.96 3.17
CA LYS A 102 18.01 -4.22 3.74
C LYS A 102 19.25 -4.74 3.00
N ILE A 103 19.24 -4.70 1.67
CA ILE A 103 20.39 -5.09 0.84
C ILE A 103 21.58 -4.14 1.04
N SER A 104 21.33 -2.85 1.16
CA SER A 104 22.39 -1.85 1.34
C SER A 104 23.07 -2.00 2.71
N ARG A 105 22.29 -2.18 3.78
CA ARG A 105 22.77 -2.35 5.16
C ARG A 105 23.47 -3.69 5.41
N SER A 106 23.30 -4.69 4.54
CA SER A 106 24.11 -5.92 4.62
C SER A 106 25.53 -5.74 4.08
N ARG A 107 25.76 -4.70 3.25
CA ARG A 107 27.06 -4.39 2.64
C ARG A 107 27.77 -3.23 3.31
N ILE A 108 27.02 -2.23 3.78
CA ILE A 108 27.54 -1.00 4.36
C ILE A 108 27.10 -0.92 5.82
N GLU A 109 28.06 -0.81 6.73
CA GLU A 109 27.82 -0.97 8.18
C GLU A 109 27.15 0.24 8.83
N THR A 110 27.16 1.38 8.15
CA THR A 110 26.59 2.64 8.63
C THR A 110 25.69 3.27 7.57
N GLY A 111 24.81 4.14 8.00
CA GLY A 111 23.96 4.94 7.13
C GLY A 111 23.11 5.88 7.94
N THR A 112 22.32 6.70 7.28
CA THR A 112 21.35 7.58 7.93
C THR A 112 20.02 7.48 7.21
N LEU A 113 18.94 7.37 7.99
CA LEU A 113 17.56 7.34 7.51
C LEU A 113 16.92 8.71 7.77
N LEU A 114 16.23 9.22 6.76
CA LEU A 114 15.43 10.44 6.83
C LEU A 114 13.99 10.03 6.57
N VAL A 115 13.08 10.32 7.49
CA VAL A 115 11.64 10.21 7.27
C VAL A 115 11.08 11.61 7.12
N ILE A 116 10.30 11.82 6.06
CA ILE A 116 9.90 13.12 5.56
C ILE A 116 8.40 13.11 5.39
N ASP A 117 7.72 14.17 5.82
CA ASP A 117 6.28 14.31 5.66
C ASP A 117 5.94 15.73 5.23
N ALA A 118 5.08 15.86 4.22
CA ALA A 118 4.63 17.16 3.71
C ALA A 118 3.81 17.92 4.75
N ASP A 119 4.16 19.17 5.01
CA ASP A 119 3.45 19.98 5.98
C ASP A 119 2.12 20.46 5.42
N HIS A 120 1.05 20.34 6.21
CA HIS A 120 -0.28 20.83 5.85
C HIS A 120 -0.83 20.30 4.52
N PHE A 121 -0.40 19.11 4.08
CA PHE A 121 -0.79 18.55 2.78
C PHE A 121 -2.30 18.37 2.63
N LYS A 122 -2.98 17.94 3.70
CA LYS A 122 -4.45 17.90 3.73
C LYS A 122 -5.08 19.26 3.42
N ALA A 123 -4.54 20.36 3.95
CA ALA A 123 -5.07 21.70 3.67
C ALA A 123 -4.89 22.10 2.19
N ILE A 124 -3.79 21.68 1.55
CA ILE A 124 -3.58 21.87 0.12
C ILE A 124 -4.67 21.14 -0.67
N ASN A 125 -4.95 19.86 -0.33
CA ASN A 125 -6.00 19.09 -0.98
C ASN A 125 -7.40 19.68 -0.75
N ASP A 126 -7.71 20.05 0.49
CA ASP A 126 -9.03 20.58 0.86
C ASP A 126 -9.28 21.95 0.20
N THR A 127 -8.24 22.76 0.00
CA THR A 127 -8.35 24.12 -0.57
C THR A 127 -8.30 24.13 -2.10
N PHE A 128 -7.42 23.33 -2.71
CA PHE A 128 -7.12 23.40 -4.15
C PHE A 128 -7.49 22.13 -4.92
N GLY A 129 -7.90 21.06 -4.23
CA GLY A 129 -8.24 19.77 -4.82
C GLY A 129 -7.04 18.84 -5.02
N HIS A 130 -7.35 17.55 -5.16
CA HIS A 130 -6.35 16.47 -5.25
C HIS A 130 -5.34 16.65 -6.40
N GLY A 131 -5.75 17.21 -7.54
CA GLY A 131 -4.84 17.44 -8.66
C GLY A 131 -3.71 18.44 -8.35
N VAL A 132 -3.94 19.38 -7.41
CA VAL A 132 -2.89 20.29 -6.91
C VAL A 132 -2.02 19.59 -5.88
N GLY A 133 -2.60 18.76 -5.01
CA GLY A 133 -1.85 17.88 -4.10
C GLY A 133 -0.88 16.95 -4.85
N ASP A 134 -1.34 16.33 -5.94
CA ASP A 134 -0.48 15.47 -6.77
C ASP A 134 0.72 16.23 -7.35
N ARG A 135 0.56 17.50 -7.72
CA ARG A 135 1.67 18.36 -8.16
C ARG A 135 2.64 18.67 -7.02
N ALA A 136 2.13 18.94 -5.82
CA ALA A 136 2.99 19.14 -4.64
C ALA A 136 3.84 17.90 -4.34
N LEU A 137 3.26 16.70 -4.40
CA LEU A 137 3.99 15.45 -4.19
C LEU A 137 5.08 15.22 -5.25
N LYS A 138 4.79 15.52 -6.52
CA LYS A 138 5.78 15.44 -7.62
C LYS A 138 6.92 16.43 -7.43
N LEU A 139 6.63 17.64 -6.96
CA LEU A 139 7.63 18.66 -6.69
C LEU A 139 8.54 18.25 -5.52
N ILE A 140 7.96 17.72 -4.44
CA ILE A 140 8.74 17.14 -3.33
C ILE A 140 9.63 16.01 -3.85
N ALA A 141 9.08 15.08 -4.62
CA ALA A 141 9.85 13.97 -5.19
C ALA A 141 11.03 14.45 -6.05
N PHE A 142 10.81 15.46 -6.88
CA PHE A 142 11.86 16.08 -7.69
C PHE A 142 12.96 16.73 -6.83
N ALA A 143 12.58 17.50 -5.80
CA ALA A 143 13.54 18.10 -4.86
C ALA A 143 14.39 17.04 -4.13
N LEU A 144 13.76 15.93 -3.70
CA LEU A 144 14.48 14.80 -3.10
C LEU A 144 15.52 14.21 -4.06
N GLN A 145 15.13 13.96 -5.31
CA GLN A 145 16.04 13.42 -6.33
C GLN A 145 17.19 14.36 -6.69
N ASN A 146 16.95 15.68 -6.72
CA ASN A 146 17.98 16.67 -7.03
C ASN A 146 19.04 16.79 -5.92
N VAL A 147 18.63 16.66 -4.66
CA VAL A 147 19.56 16.81 -3.53
C VAL A 147 20.33 15.53 -3.24
N THR A 148 19.71 14.37 -3.46
CA THR A 148 20.32 13.06 -3.26
C THR A 148 21.27 12.68 -4.39
N ARG A 149 22.24 11.82 -4.10
CA ARG A 149 23.24 11.37 -5.07
C ARG A 149 22.94 9.96 -5.56
N LYS A 150 23.64 9.55 -6.62
CA LYS A 150 23.63 8.17 -7.10
C LYS A 150 24.04 7.21 -5.98
N GLY A 151 23.19 6.24 -5.68
CA GLY A 151 23.40 5.24 -4.62
C GLY A 151 22.61 5.51 -3.34
N ASP A 152 22.12 6.74 -3.14
CA ASP A 152 21.10 7.01 -2.13
C ASP A 152 19.77 6.37 -2.56
N LEU A 153 18.95 5.98 -1.59
CA LEU A 153 17.65 5.38 -1.86
C LEU A 153 16.56 6.38 -1.51
N VAL A 154 15.67 6.67 -2.45
CA VAL A 154 14.56 7.61 -2.27
C VAL A 154 13.26 6.89 -2.59
N GLY A 155 12.32 6.93 -1.67
CA GLY A 155 11.03 6.28 -1.84
C GLY A 155 9.87 7.03 -1.20
N ARG A 156 8.67 6.78 -1.73
CA ARG A 156 7.41 7.22 -1.14
C ARG A 156 6.82 6.05 -0.35
N ILE A 157 6.63 6.25 0.95
CA ILE A 157 6.25 5.17 1.88
C ILE A 157 4.79 5.27 2.34
N GLY A 158 4.11 6.38 2.05
CA GLY A 158 2.72 6.66 2.41
C GLY A 158 2.09 7.70 1.49
N GLY A 159 0.94 8.25 1.90
CA GLY A 159 0.19 9.24 1.12
C GLY A 159 0.98 10.53 0.90
N GLU A 160 1.52 11.11 1.97
CA GLU A 160 2.33 12.34 1.95
C GLU A 160 3.72 12.14 2.58
N GLU A 161 4.08 10.87 2.81
CA GLU A 161 5.29 10.44 3.50
C GLU A 161 6.34 9.91 2.52
N PHE A 162 7.55 10.40 2.67
CA PHE A 162 8.73 10.02 1.91
C PHE A 162 9.83 9.54 2.85
N CYS A 163 10.75 8.76 2.30
CA CYS A 163 11.88 8.26 3.06
C CYS A 163 13.13 8.24 2.18
N VAL A 164 14.23 8.71 2.76
CA VAL A 164 15.55 8.72 2.12
C VAL A 164 16.52 7.94 2.99
N PHE A 165 17.16 6.94 2.41
CA PHE A 165 18.26 6.23 3.05
C PHE A 165 19.59 6.62 2.39
N LEU A 166 20.55 7.03 3.22
CA LEU A 166 21.88 7.47 2.82
C LEU A 166 22.91 6.44 3.27
N PRO A 167 23.30 5.47 2.42
CA PRO A 167 24.27 4.46 2.80
C PRO A 167 25.64 5.09 3.09
N GLY A 168 26.26 4.69 4.19
CA GLY A 168 27.58 5.16 4.63
C GLY A 168 27.60 6.59 5.19
N ALA A 169 26.48 7.31 5.18
CA ALA A 169 26.42 8.67 5.73
C ALA A 169 26.37 8.64 7.27
N SER A 170 27.21 9.45 7.91
CA SER A 170 27.09 9.77 9.34
C SER A 170 25.80 10.56 9.61
N GLY A 171 25.33 10.55 10.87
CA GLY A 171 24.17 11.35 11.27
C GLY A 171 24.32 12.84 10.96
N GLU A 172 25.53 13.40 11.14
CA GLU A 172 25.83 14.79 10.78
C GLU A 172 25.74 15.04 9.26
N THR A 173 26.25 14.11 8.45
CA THR A 173 26.12 14.19 6.99
C THR A 173 24.64 14.10 6.59
N GLY A 174 23.89 13.18 7.20
CA GLY A 174 22.45 13.05 6.97
C GLY A 174 21.67 14.29 7.39
N MET A 175 22.07 14.96 8.47
CA MET A 175 21.51 16.24 8.89
C MET A 175 21.73 17.33 7.85
N ARG A 176 22.96 17.43 7.31
CA ARG A 176 23.27 18.37 6.22
C ARG A 176 22.44 18.10 4.96
N VAL A 177 22.27 16.83 4.59
CA VAL A 177 21.42 16.45 3.45
C VAL A 177 19.95 16.77 3.72
N ALA A 178 19.44 16.46 4.91
CA ALA A 178 18.06 16.77 5.31
C ALA A 178 17.79 18.28 5.27
N GLN A 179 18.71 19.10 5.77
CA GLN A 179 18.57 20.57 5.72
C GLN A 179 18.54 21.09 4.28
N ARG A 180 19.37 20.53 3.39
CA ARG A 180 19.34 20.86 1.96
C ARG A 180 18.02 20.45 1.31
N ILE A 181 17.51 19.25 1.61
CA ILE A 181 16.20 18.78 1.12
C ILE A 181 15.08 19.73 1.57
N ARG A 182 15.04 20.08 2.86
CA ARG A 182 14.05 21.01 3.42
C ARG A 182 14.09 22.37 2.70
N ALA A 183 15.29 22.93 2.55
CA ALA A 183 15.49 24.21 1.89
C ALA A 183 15.14 24.15 0.39
N GLU A 184 15.46 23.06 -0.32
CA GLU A 184 15.12 22.89 -1.73
C GLU A 184 13.61 22.89 -1.94
N VAL A 185 12.86 22.16 -1.11
CA VAL A 185 11.38 22.14 -1.17
C VAL A 185 10.79 23.50 -0.86
N GLU A 186 11.25 24.16 0.21
CA GLU A 186 10.77 25.48 0.64
C GLU A 186 11.02 26.57 -0.42
N ASN A 187 12.17 26.53 -1.09
CA ASN A 187 12.55 27.54 -2.07
C ASN A 187 12.03 27.26 -3.49
N THR A 188 11.52 26.05 -3.77
CA THR A 188 10.97 25.72 -5.08
C THR A 188 9.57 26.34 -5.21
N PRO A 189 9.31 27.22 -6.21
CA PRO A 189 7.99 27.83 -6.37
C PRO A 189 6.89 26.79 -6.62
N PHE A 190 5.93 26.71 -5.70
CA PHE A 190 4.76 25.83 -5.84
C PHE A 190 3.53 26.63 -6.27
N HIS A 191 3.22 26.55 -7.56
CA HIS A 191 2.08 27.25 -8.16
C HIS A 191 0.77 26.46 -7.98
N THR A 192 -0.17 26.98 -7.19
CA THR A 192 -1.52 26.39 -7.02
C THR A 192 -2.43 26.78 -8.19
N THR A 193 -2.24 27.98 -8.73
CA THR A 193 -2.83 28.49 -9.98
C THR A 193 -1.75 29.23 -10.79
N GLU A 194 -2.08 29.72 -11.98
CA GLU A 194 -1.15 30.48 -12.84
C GLU A 194 -0.52 31.69 -12.12
N TYR A 195 -1.27 32.32 -11.19
CA TYR A 195 -0.87 33.57 -10.55
C TYR A 195 -0.61 33.46 -9.05
N GLN A 196 -0.73 32.27 -8.46
CA GLN A 196 -0.61 32.08 -7.01
C GLN A 196 0.47 31.07 -6.65
N VAL A 197 1.45 31.53 -5.87
CA VAL A 197 2.46 30.69 -5.22
C VAL A 197 2.01 30.40 -3.79
N TYR A 198 2.03 29.12 -3.39
CA TYR A 198 1.70 28.68 -2.05
C TYR A 198 2.94 28.09 -1.38
N PRO A 199 3.22 28.39 -0.10
CA PRO A 199 4.37 27.83 0.60
C PRO A 199 4.22 26.31 0.74
N LEU A 200 5.16 25.57 0.16
CA LEU A 200 5.26 24.12 0.30
C LEU A 200 6.46 23.81 1.20
N THR A 201 6.20 23.20 2.35
CA THR A 201 7.26 22.84 3.30
C THR A 201 7.15 21.37 3.70
N ILE A 202 8.25 20.84 4.23
CA ILE A 202 8.35 19.48 4.74
C ILE A 202 9.01 19.49 6.11
N SER A 203 8.61 18.55 6.96
CA SER A 203 9.31 18.26 8.21
C SER A 203 10.07 16.95 8.07
N ILE A 204 11.24 16.85 8.71
CA ILE A 204 12.14 15.72 8.54
C ILE A 204 12.63 15.20 9.89
N GLY A 205 12.46 13.90 10.13
CA GLY A 205 13.10 13.18 11.21
C GLY A 205 14.32 12.42 10.70
N VAL A 206 15.45 12.50 11.42
CA VAL A 206 16.72 11.92 11.00
C VAL A 206 17.26 10.99 12.08
N ALA A 207 17.61 9.77 11.67
CA ALA A 207 18.17 8.74 12.55
C ALA A 207 19.38 8.05 11.92
N SER A 208 20.48 7.94 12.66
CA SER A 208 21.60 7.06 12.29
C SER A 208 21.13 5.61 12.18
N ALA A 209 21.69 4.82 11.27
CA ALA A 209 21.25 3.44 10.99
C ALA A 209 22.40 2.43 11.20
N PRO A 210 22.86 2.21 12.44
CA PRO A 210 23.99 1.31 12.71
C PRO A 210 23.63 -0.15 12.40
N LYS A 211 24.60 -0.96 11.99
CA LYS A 211 24.41 -2.37 11.56
C LYS A 211 23.68 -3.27 12.58
N ASN A 212 23.82 -2.99 13.87
CA ASN A 212 23.22 -3.78 14.96
C ASN A 212 21.72 -3.53 15.17
N GLU A 213 21.10 -2.57 14.45
CA GLU A 213 19.67 -2.30 14.54
C GLU A 213 18.88 -2.84 13.35
N THR A 214 17.63 -3.22 13.57
CA THR A 214 16.70 -3.57 12.49
C THR A 214 16.20 -2.34 11.74
N ASN A 215 15.73 -2.49 10.49
CA ASN A 215 15.13 -1.37 9.74
C ASN A 215 13.95 -0.74 10.51
N SER A 216 13.18 -1.56 11.23
CA SER A 216 12.03 -1.11 12.03
C SER A 216 12.45 -0.21 13.21
N GLN A 217 13.53 -0.56 13.90
CA GLN A 217 14.06 0.28 15.01
C GLN A 217 14.55 1.63 14.50
N VAL A 218 15.31 1.64 13.40
CA VAL A 218 15.80 2.89 12.79
C VAL A 218 14.64 3.75 12.31
N LEU A 219 13.64 3.14 11.65
CA LEU A 219 12.43 3.83 11.19
C LEU A 219 11.68 4.46 12.36
N SER A 220 11.43 3.71 13.44
CA SER A 220 10.72 4.21 14.62
C SER A 220 11.41 5.42 15.28
N ARG A 221 12.75 5.47 15.28
CA ARG A 221 13.50 6.63 15.79
C ARG A 221 13.39 7.84 14.86
N ALA A 222 13.47 7.62 13.54
CA ALA A 222 13.27 8.69 12.57
C ALA A 222 11.83 9.24 12.63
N ASP A 223 10.82 8.38 12.75
CA ASP A 223 9.42 8.76 12.93
C ASP A 223 9.21 9.60 14.19
N ARG A 224 9.85 9.21 15.31
CA ARG A 224 9.82 10.01 16.54
C ARG A 224 10.41 11.40 16.33
N CYS A 225 11.52 11.51 15.62
CA CYS A 225 12.13 12.80 15.29
C CYS A 225 11.22 13.63 14.39
N LEU A 226 10.59 13.01 13.39
CA LEU A 226 9.63 13.67 12.51
C LEU A 226 8.44 14.21 13.32
N TYR A 227 7.91 13.42 14.25
CA TYR A 227 6.85 13.84 15.15
C TYR A 227 7.26 15.08 15.96
N ILE A 228 8.47 15.08 16.52
CA ILE A 228 9.03 16.25 17.24
C ILE A 228 9.15 17.46 16.29
N ALA A 229 9.60 17.27 15.05
CA ALA A 229 9.68 18.34 14.06
C ALA A 229 8.30 18.98 13.80
N LYS A 230 7.26 18.14 13.66
CA LYS A 230 5.87 18.62 13.51
C LYS A 230 5.39 19.39 14.73
N GLN A 231 5.76 18.97 15.94
CA GLN A 231 5.43 19.68 17.18
C GLN A 231 6.17 21.01 17.35
N ARG A 232 7.40 21.14 16.82
CA ARG A 232 8.22 22.36 16.88
C ARG A 232 7.77 23.46 15.92
N GLY A 233 6.62 23.29 15.27
CA GLY A 233 6.08 24.27 14.31
C GLY A 233 6.34 23.91 12.84
N ARG A 234 6.75 22.67 12.55
CA ARG A 234 6.97 22.15 11.19
C ARG A 234 8.14 22.84 10.47
N ASN A 235 8.31 22.57 9.16
CA ASN A 235 9.38 23.11 8.33
C ASN A 235 10.76 23.06 9.00
N CYS A 236 11.08 21.94 9.64
CA CYS A 236 12.33 21.78 10.36
C CYS A 236 12.81 20.33 10.33
N VAL A 237 14.08 20.18 10.70
CA VAL A 237 14.76 18.88 10.77
C VAL A 237 15.09 18.59 12.22
N VAL A 238 14.79 17.38 12.69
CA VAL A 238 15.16 16.91 14.02
C VAL A 238 16.02 15.66 13.91
N PHE A 239 17.13 15.65 14.65
CA PHE A 239 18.04 14.51 14.76
C PHE A 239 17.80 13.73 16.04
N ASP A 240 17.95 12.41 15.96
CA ASP A 240 18.09 11.57 17.14
C ASP A 240 19.49 11.69 17.75
N GLU A 241 19.66 12.60 18.71
CA GLU A 241 20.94 12.83 19.41
C GLU A 241 21.43 11.63 20.24
N GLU A 242 20.52 10.75 20.69
CA GLU A 242 20.82 9.66 21.62
C GLU A 242 21.73 8.60 20.98
N SER A 243 21.59 8.40 19.66
CA SER A 243 22.39 7.46 18.87
C SER A 243 23.81 7.98 18.53
N GLY A 244 24.00 9.30 18.49
CA GLY A 244 25.31 9.91 18.21
C GLY A 244 26.33 9.60 19.30
N ARG A 245 25.88 9.50 20.57
CA ARG A 245 26.74 9.19 21.72
C ARG A 245 27.11 7.70 21.80
N LEU A 246 26.20 6.79 21.46
CA LEU A 246 26.44 5.34 21.51
C LEU A 246 27.36 4.86 20.37
N ALA A 247 27.24 5.44 19.17
CA ALA A 247 28.12 5.12 18.05
C ALA A 247 29.54 5.67 18.25
N SER A 248 29.69 6.88 18.78
CA SER A 248 31.00 7.45 19.11
C SER A 248 31.68 6.72 20.27
N ALA A 249 30.93 6.30 21.31
CA ALA A 249 31.46 5.49 22.39
C ALA A 249 31.93 4.10 21.91
N SER A 250 31.16 3.44 21.04
CA SER A 250 31.50 2.09 20.54
C SER A 250 32.73 2.09 19.63
N VAL A 251 32.91 3.11 18.79
CA VAL A 251 34.09 3.24 17.93
C VAL A 251 35.35 3.52 18.75
N VAL A 252 35.26 4.37 19.79
CA VAL A 252 36.38 4.63 20.70
C VAL A 252 36.79 3.37 21.46
N SER A 253 35.83 2.56 21.92
CA SER A 253 36.14 1.29 22.61
C SER A 253 36.81 0.25 21.70
N ILE A 254 36.42 0.17 20.42
CA ILE A 254 37.01 -0.77 19.46
C ILE A 254 38.43 -0.33 19.03
N VAL A 255 38.68 0.97 18.90
CA VAL A 255 40.02 1.51 18.59
C VAL A 255 40.97 1.31 19.77
N SER A 256 40.52 1.59 21.00
CA SER A 256 41.31 1.38 22.21
C SER A 256 41.67 -0.10 22.44
N ALA A 257 40.73 -1.03 22.18
CA ALA A 257 41.01 -2.47 22.28
C ALA A 257 42.02 -2.98 21.24
N ARG A 258 42.13 -2.30 20.08
CA ARG A 258 43.12 -2.65 19.03
C ARG A 258 44.51 -2.10 19.30
N GLU A 259 44.64 -1.00 20.04
CA GLU A 259 45.95 -0.44 20.43
C GLU A 259 46.57 -1.22 21.59
N VAL A 260 45.77 -1.72 22.53
CA VAL A 260 46.24 -2.55 23.66
C VAL A 260 46.70 -3.95 23.19
N ALA A 261 46.19 -4.47 22.08
CA ALA A 261 46.60 -5.75 21.52
C ALA A 261 47.87 -5.68 20.64
N ARG A 262 48.49 -4.50 20.48
CA ARG A 262 49.69 -4.26 19.67
C ARG A 262 50.90 -3.73 20.45
N GLY A 263 50.79 -3.60 21.77
CA GLY A 263 51.91 -3.28 22.68
C GLY A 263 52.21 -4.44 23.61
#